data_AF-A0A962UMM8-F1
#
_entry.id   AF-A0A962UMM8-F1
#
_cell.length_a   1.000
_cell.length_b   1.000
_cell.length_c   1.000
_cell.angle_alpha   90.00
_cell.angle_beta   90.00
_cell.angle_gamma   90.00
#
_symmetry.space_group_name_H-M   'P 1'
#
loop_
_entity.id
_entity.type
_entity.pdbx_description
1 polymer ?
#
loop_
_entity_poly.entity_id
_entity_poly.type
_entity_poly.pdbx_seq_one_letter_code
_entity_poly.pdbx_strand_id
1 'polypeptide(L)'
;MTERISAGGLQVAKALHEFIEDRALPGTGVASDAFWQGFGAVVTDLAPLNRALLAKREQLQAQIDEWCLAHRGRPLDMPAYKAFLSGIGYLVPEGAPFSITTENVDDEIARIAGPQLVVPVNNARYALNAANARWGSLYDAFYGTDVIPEDGGLEKGLTFNARRGAAVVARVAAFLDDAVPLTEGSHAEVSQYALVQFNDHMGLSATLADGRTTGLVDPAEFVGYSEQEGQISSIVLRNNGLHIDILIDRDHPVAKLHPAGIRDVQLESAVTTIMDCEDSVAAVDAQDKIQVYSNWLGLMQGSLSERFYKRGQPVERALNPDRDYTSSRGGKLSLPGRSLMLVRNVGHLMTNDAILDQAGHEIPEGIMDAMLTALIAMHDLRGNSRYRNSRSGSVYIVKPKMHGPEE
;
A
#
# COMPACT_ATOMS: atom_id res chain seq x y z
N MET A 1 5.21 15.90 33.85
CA MET A 1 6.18 16.80 33.19
C MET A 1 7.00 15.94 32.24
N THR A 2 6.97 16.25 30.95
CA THR A 2 7.76 15.57 29.92
C THR A 2 9.21 16.04 30.01
N GLU A 3 10.16 15.14 30.22
CA GLU A 3 11.59 15.46 30.16
C GLU A 3 11.97 15.83 28.72
N ARG A 4 12.77 16.89 28.52
CA ARG A 4 13.12 17.41 27.19
C ARG A 4 14.62 17.56 27.01
N ILE A 5 15.09 17.37 25.79
CA ILE A 5 16.46 17.59 25.33
C ILE A 5 16.47 18.76 24.36
N SER A 6 17.46 19.65 24.50
CA SER A 6 17.69 20.76 23.58
C SER A 6 18.51 20.28 22.38
N ALA A 7 17.98 20.40 21.17
CA ALA A 7 18.66 20.01 19.94
C ALA A 7 18.26 20.93 18.77
N GLY A 8 19.23 21.53 18.07
CA GLY A 8 18.94 22.39 16.91
C GLY A 8 18.07 23.62 17.20
N GLY A 9 18.05 24.09 18.45
CA GLY A 9 17.13 25.16 18.88
C GLY A 9 15.69 24.68 19.16
N LEU A 10 15.45 23.37 19.26
CA LEU A 10 14.18 22.78 19.64
C LEU A 10 14.26 22.16 21.04
N GLN A 11 13.11 22.04 21.71
CA GLN A 11 12.97 21.28 22.96
C GLN A 11 12.18 20.00 22.72
N VAL A 12 12.92 18.91 22.47
CA VAL A 12 12.38 17.62 22.05
C VAL A 12 12.09 16.74 23.26
N ALA A 13 10.92 16.11 23.32
CA ALA A 13 10.63 15.09 24.34
C ALA A 13 11.73 14.01 24.32
N LYS A 14 12.31 13.72 25.49
CA LYS A 14 13.50 12.86 25.60
C LYS A 14 13.35 11.51 24.89
N ALA A 15 12.21 10.84 25.09
CA ALA A 15 11.94 9.56 24.44
C ALA A 15 11.95 9.64 22.90
N LEU A 16 11.46 10.76 22.33
CA LEU A 16 11.48 10.97 20.88
C LEU A 16 12.90 11.27 20.40
N HIS A 17 13.66 12.08 21.14
CA HIS A 17 15.06 12.35 20.84
C HIS A 17 15.89 11.06 20.85
N GLU A 18 15.77 10.24 21.90
CA GLU A 18 16.45 8.94 22.02
C GLU A 18 16.04 7.99 20.88
N PHE A 19 14.76 7.92 20.54
CA PHE A 19 14.31 7.14 19.36
C PHE A 19 15.00 7.60 18.07
N ILE A 20 15.12 8.91 17.85
CA ILE A 20 15.73 9.47 16.64
C ILE A 20 17.23 9.16 16.60
N GLU A 21 17.95 9.41 17.69
CA GLU A 21 19.40 9.17 17.80
C GLU A 21 19.77 7.69 17.72
N ASP A 22 19.07 6.86 18.48
CA ASP A 22 19.49 5.48 18.69
C ASP A 22 18.92 4.52 17.63
N ARG A 23 17.83 4.93 16.95
CA ARG A 23 17.11 4.03 16.02
C ARG A 23 16.91 4.61 14.62
N ALA A 24 16.47 5.86 14.48
CA ALA A 24 16.12 6.40 13.18
C ALA A 24 17.33 6.88 12.36
N LEU A 25 18.24 7.64 12.97
CA LEU A 25 19.44 8.19 12.33
C LEU A 25 20.48 7.14 11.92
N PRO A 26 20.82 6.13 12.75
CA PRO A 26 21.92 5.21 12.45
C PRO A 26 21.70 4.48 11.12
N GLY A 27 22.69 4.54 10.24
CA GLY A 27 22.62 3.93 8.90
C GLY A 27 22.15 4.89 7.79
N THR A 28 21.40 5.95 8.09
CA THR A 28 20.88 6.87 7.05
C THR A 28 21.97 7.66 6.32
N GLY A 29 23.15 7.78 6.93
CA GLY A 29 24.24 8.65 6.49
C GLY A 29 24.03 10.13 6.81
N VAL A 30 22.98 10.47 7.56
CA VAL A 30 22.72 11.83 8.05
C VAL A 30 23.36 12.00 9.42
N ALA A 31 24.20 13.03 9.58
CA ALA A 31 24.79 13.36 10.88
C ALA A 31 23.72 13.96 11.81
N SER A 32 23.74 13.58 13.09
CA SER A 32 22.80 14.08 14.12
C SER A 32 22.73 15.61 14.16
N ASP A 33 23.89 16.28 14.28
CA ASP A 33 23.93 17.76 14.29
C ASP A 33 23.30 18.38 13.04
N ALA A 34 23.58 17.81 11.86
CA ALA A 34 23.01 18.31 10.61
C ALA A 34 21.49 18.11 10.55
N PHE A 35 21.00 16.97 11.03
CA PHE A 35 19.56 16.69 11.13
C PHE A 35 18.86 17.71 12.04
N TRP A 36 19.36 17.90 13.26
CA TRP A 36 18.70 18.78 14.24
C TRP A 36 18.78 20.25 13.85
N GLN A 37 19.91 20.72 13.33
CA GLN A 37 20.02 22.09 12.82
C GLN A 37 19.09 22.32 11.63
N GLY A 38 19.01 21.36 10.71
CA GLY A 38 18.07 21.41 9.59
C GLY A 38 16.61 21.41 10.05
N PHE A 39 16.25 20.57 11.01
CA PHE A 39 14.90 20.52 11.56
C PHE A 39 14.54 21.85 12.25
N GLY A 40 15.42 22.38 13.09
CA GLY A 40 15.22 23.68 13.74
C GLY A 40 15.02 24.82 12.75
N ALA A 41 15.81 24.85 11.66
CA ALA A 41 15.67 25.84 10.59
C ALA A 41 14.31 25.71 9.87
N VAL A 42 13.91 24.50 9.49
CA VAL A 42 12.60 24.23 8.85
C VAL A 42 11.43 24.70 9.72
N VAL A 43 11.48 24.40 11.03
CA VAL A 43 10.44 24.87 11.97
C VAL A 43 10.43 26.40 12.05
N THR A 44 11.61 27.02 12.16
CA THR A 44 11.75 28.49 12.26
C THR A 44 11.15 29.18 11.03
N ASP A 45 11.42 28.66 9.84
CA ASP A 45 11.00 29.27 8.58
C ASP A 45 9.53 28.99 8.27
N LEU A 46 9.06 27.76 8.48
CA LEU A 46 7.75 27.30 7.97
C LEU A 46 6.63 27.30 9.01
N ALA A 47 6.92 27.23 10.32
CA ALA A 47 5.85 27.26 11.33
C ALA A 47 5.05 28.58 11.32
N PRO A 48 5.66 29.77 11.16
CA PRO A 48 4.91 31.02 11.00
C PRO A 48 4.01 31.03 9.75
N LEU A 49 4.51 30.51 8.62
CA LEU A 49 3.72 30.39 7.39
C LEU A 49 2.54 29.45 7.58
N ASN A 50 2.75 28.29 8.20
CA ASN A 50 1.67 27.34 8.49
C ASN A 50 0.57 27.97 9.35
N ARG A 51 0.95 28.72 10.40
CA ARG A 51 -0.03 29.48 11.23
C ARG A 51 -0.79 30.52 10.41
N ALA A 52 -0.12 31.22 9.49
CA ALA A 52 -0.78 32.20 8.61
C ALA A 52 -1.80 31.55 7.67
N LEU A 53 -1.50 30.36 7.12
CA LEU A 53 -2.42 29.58 6.31
C LEU A 53 -3.67 29.18 7.10
N LEU A 54 -3.50 28.71 8.34
CA LEU A 54 -4.63 28.38 9.22
C LEU A 54 -5.49 29.61 9.56
N ALA A 55 -4.85 30.75 9.86
CA ALA A 55 -5.58 32.01 10.09
C ALA A 55 -6.37 32.45 8.85
N LYS A 56 -5.84 32.20 7.64
CA LYS A 56 -6.55 32.45 6.38
C LYS A 56 -7.77 31.54 6.24
N ARG A 57 -7.68 30.25 6.63
CA ARG A 57 -8.85 29.35 6.66
C ARG A 57 -9.95 29.93 7.57
N GLU A 58 -9.60 30.35 8.78
CA GLU A 58 -10.55 30.94 9.74
C GLU A 58 -11.19 32.23 9.20
N GLN A 59 -10.38 33.10 8.59
CA GLN A 59 -10.87 34.33 7.97
C GLN A 59 -11.88 34.04 6.85
N LEU A 60 -11.55 33.14 5.94
CA LEU A 60 -12.45 32.77 4.83
C LEU A 60 -13.75 32.15 5.35
N GLN A 61 -13.67 31.27 6.35
CA GLN A 61 -14.85 30.67 6.96
C GLN A 61 -15.74 31.73 7.63
N ALA A 62 -15.15 32.67 8.38
CA ALA A 62 -15.90 33.75 9.04
C ALA A 62 -16.63 34.65 8.02
N GLN A 63 -15.99 34.97 6.89
CA GLN A 63 -16.63 35.72 5.81
C GLN A 63 -17.81 34.94 5.19
N ILE A 64 -17.66 33.63 4.99
CA ILE A 64 -18.73 32.76 4.47
C ILE A 64 -19.89 32.70 5.46
N ASP A 65 -19.61 32.55 6.75
CA ASP A 65 -20.63 32.51 7.80
C ASP A 65 -21.40 33.84 7.86
N GLU A 66 -20.71 34.97 7.83
CA GLU A 66 -21.31 36.30 7.78
C GLU A 66 -22.21 36.47 6.56
N TRP A 67 -21.75 36.05 5.37
CA TRP A 67 -22.54 36.11 4.15
C TRP A 67 -23.82 35.28 4.27
N CYS A 68 -23.73 34.04 4.77
CA CYS A 68 -24.87 33.16 4.98
C CYS A 68 -25.88 33.73 5.99
N LEU A 69 -25.40 34.31 7.09
CA LEU A 69 -26.25 34.95 8.11
C LEU A 69 -26.99 36.17 7.53
N ALA A 70 -26.32 37.02 6.76
CA ALA A 70 -26.92 38.19 6.11
C ALA A 70 -28.00 37.83 5.09
N HIS A 71 -27.94 36.63 4.50
CA HIS A 71 -28.89 36.13 3.51
C HIS A 71 -29.88 35.09 4.07
N ARG A 72 -29.94 34.93 5.40
CA ARG A 72 -30.80 33.95 6.06
C ARG A 72 -32.27 34.09 5.65
N GLY A 73 -32.90 32.95 5.37
CA GLY A 73 -34.33 32.89 5.00
C GLY A 73 -34.64 33.31 3.56
N ARG A 74 -33.62 33.66 2.77
CA ARG A 74 -33.76 33.92 1.34
C ARG A 74 -33.27 32.69 0.54
N PRO A 75 -33.84 32.42 -0.64
CA PRO A 75 -33.26 31.46 -1.58
C PRO A 75 -31.81 31.84 -1.92
N LEU A 76 -30.94 30.84 -2.11
CA LEU A 76 -29.55 31.06 -2.47
C LEU A 76 -29.42 31.56 -3.92
N ASP A 77 -28.97 32.80 -4.09
CA ASP A 77 -28.57 33.36 -5.39
C ASP A 77 -27.15 32.86 -5.73
N MET A 78 -27.07 31.82 -6.56
CA MET A 78 -25.81 31.19 -6.95
C MET A 78 -24.84 32.13 -7.69
N PRO A 79 -25.28 32.94 -8.68
CA PRO A 79 -24.43 33.98 -9.27
C PRO A 79 -23.83 34.93 -8.23
N ALA A 80 -24.64 35.46 -7.31
CA ALA A 80 -24.17 36.37 -6.26
C ALA A 80 -23.19 35.67 -5.29
N TYR A 81 -23.49 34.43 -4.90
CA TYR A 81 -22.64 33.65 -4.02
C TYR A 81 -21.28 33.32 -4.65
N LYS A 82 -21.26 32.94 -5.94
CA LYS A 82 -20.00 32.71 -6.68
C LYS A 82 -19.16 33.98 -6.81
N ALA A 83 -19.81 35.12 -7.08
CA ALA A 83 -19.14 36.42 -7.13
C ALA A 83 -18.53 36.80 -5.77
N PHE A 84 -19.25 36.54 -4.67
CA PHE A 84 -18.75 36.71 -3.31
C PHE A 84 -17.52 35.84 -3.03
N LEU A 85 -17.59 34.52 -3.29
CA LEU A 85 -16.47 33.60 -3.08
C LEU A 85 -15.23 33.99 -3.90
N SER A 86 -15.42 34.47 -5.12
CA SER A 86 -14.32 34.99 -5.95
C SER A 86 -13.77 36.30 -5.38
N GLY A 87 -14.64 37.19 -4.90
CA GLY A 87 -14.28 38.49 -4.32
C GLY A 87 -13.48 38.40 -3.02
N ILE A 88 -13.70 37.36 -2.21
CA ILE A 88 -12.89 37.11 -1.01
C ILE A 88 -11.65 36.24 -1.29
N GLY A 89 -11.43 35.82 -2.54
CA GLY A 89 -10.29 34.99 -2.94
C GLY A 89 -10.41 33.51 -2.56
N TYR A 90 -11.60 33.03 -2.21
CA TYR A 90 -11.87 31.60 -1.97
C TYR A 90 -11.86 30.81 -3.28
N LEU A 91 -12.59 31.30 -4.29
CA LEU A 91 -12.56 30.75 -5.64
C LEU A 91 -11.53 31.51 -6.47
N VAL A 92 -10.38 30.88 -6.71
CA VAL A 92 -9.32 31.46 -7.54
C VAL A 92 -9.55 31.19 -9.03
N PRO A 93 -9.02 32.03 -9.94
CA PRO A 93 -9.07 31.76 -11.37
C PRO A 93 -8.40 30.43 -11.72
N GLU A 94 -8.95 29.72 -12.71
CA GLU A 94 -8.33 28.54 -13.29
C GLU A 94 -6.99 28.92 -13.95
N GLY A 95 -5.94 28.14 -13.66
CA GLY A 95 -4.62 28.31 -14.28
C GLY A 95 -4.60 27.88 -15.75
N ALA A 96 -3.53 28.24 -16.46
CA ALA A 96 -3.34 27.74 -17.82
C ALA A 96 -3.19 26.21 -17.83
N PRO A 97 -3.60 25.51 -18.92
CA PRO A 97 -3.34 24.09 -19.07
C PRO A 97 -1.84 23.79 -18.94
N PHE A 98 -1.50 22.74 -18.21
CA PHE A 98 -0.13 22.25 -18.04
C PHE A 98 -0.09 20.72 -17.99
N SER A 99 1.12 20.16 -18.01
CA SER A 99 1.35 18.74 -17.77
C SER A 99 2.32 18.58 -16.60
N ILE A 100 2.08 17.60 -15.74
CA ILE A 100 3.00 17.29 -14.64
C ILE A 100 4.34 16.81 -15.20
N THR A 101 5.43 17.13 -14.50
CA THR A 101 6.81 16.78 -14.88
C THR A 101 7.45 15.80 -13.90
N THR A 102 6.65 15.10 -13.11
CA THR A 102 7.12 14.17 -12.08
C THR A 102 7.81 12.98 -12.72
N GLU A 103 9.06 12.72 -12.32
CA GLU A 103 9.88 11.61 -12.79
C GLU A 103 10.16 10.63 -11.65
N ASN A 104 10.81 9.50 -11.97
CA ASN A 104 11.22 8.50 -10.99
C ASN A 104 10.06 7.94 -10.17
N VAL A 105 8.93 7.66 -10.83
CA VAL A 105 7.77 7.07 -10.19
C VAL A 105 7.75 5.56 -10.47
N ASP A 106 7.60 4.75 -9.43
CA ASP A 106 7.47 3.29 -9.52
C ASP A 106 6.21 2.90 -10.33
N ASP A 107 6.32 1.76 -11.03
CA ASP A 107 5.30 1.29 -11.97
C ASP A 107 3.93 1.07 -11.30
N GLU A 108 3.88 0.71 -10.01
CA GLU A 108 2.64 0.54 -9.26
C GLU A 108 1.81 1.82 -9.15
N ILE A 109 2.43 3.00 -9.33
CA ILE A 109 1.74 4.29 -9.36
C ILE A 109 1.64 4.81 -10.80
N ALA A 110 2.70 4.68 -11.59
CA ALA A 110 2.78 5.33 -12.91
C ALA A 110 2.10 4.56 -14.05
N ARG A 111 1.99 3.22 -13.94
CA ARG A 111 1.66 2.35 -15.08
C ARG A 111 0.64 1.26 -14.80
N ILE A 112 0.41 0.92 -13.53
CA ILE A 112 -0.46 -0.20 -13.14
C ILE A 112 -1.74 0.34 -12.51
N ALA A 113 -2.88 -0.11 -13.02
CA ALA A 113 -4.16 0.08 -12.35
C ALA A 113 -4.42 -1.11 -11.42
N GLY A 114 -4.56 -0.87 -10.12
CA GLY A 114 -4.84 -1.92 -9.15
C GLY A 114 -5.32 -1.37 -7.81
N PRO A 115 -5.81 -2.25 -6.92
CA PRO A 115 -6.22 -1.87 -5.57
C PRO A 115 -5.13 -1.14 -4.77
N GLN A 116 -5.57 -0.13 -4.00
CA GLN A 116 -4.77 0.54 -2.98
C GLN A 116 -5.38 0.30 -1.60
N LEU A 117 -4.59 -0.21 -0.65
CA LEU A 117 -5.02 -0.36 0.74
C LEU A 117 -4.68 0.89 1.56
N VAL A 118 -5.41 1.09 2.65
CA VAL A 118 -5.09 2.08 3.68
C VAL A 118 -5.12 1.36 5.03
N VAL A 119 -4.11 1.54 5.85
CA VAL A 119 -3.96 0.79 7.10
C VAL A 119 -3.36 1.65 8.21
N PRO A 120 -3.84 1.55 9.47
CA PRO A 120 -3.24 2.28 10.58
C PRO A 120 -1.84 1.76 10.87
N VAL A 121 -0.83 2.63 10.73
CA VAL A 121 0.57 2.22 10.90
C VAL A 121 0.92 1.91 12.35
N ASN A 122 0.17 2.44 13.33
CA ASN A 122 0.38 2.13 14.76
C ASN A 122 0.06 0.67 15.12
N ASN A 123 -0.62 -0.08 14.23
CA ASN A 123 -0.89 -1.50 14.40
C ASN A 123 0.05 -2.34 13.50
N ALA A 124 1.15 -2.84 14.09
CA ALA A 124 2.18 -3.60 13.37
C ALA A 124 1.61 -4.83 12.64
N ARG A 125 0.65 -5.54 13.25
CA ARG A 125 0.00 -6.70 12.62
C ARG A 125 -0.75 -6.31 11.34
N TYR A 126 -1.48 -5.20 11.36
CA TYR A 126 -2.22 -4.73 10.20
C TYR A 126 -1.29 -4.18 9.13
N ALA A 127 -0.28 -3.39 9.51
CA ALA A 127 0.75 -2.91 8.58
C ALA A 127 1.46 -4.06 7.86
N LEU A 128 1.86 -5.11 8.57
CA LEU A 128 2.47 -6.31 7.97
C LEU A 128 1.52 -7.04 7.03
N ASN A 129 0.25 -7.20 7.41
CA ASN A 129 -0.74 -7.79 6.53
C ASN A 129 -0.89 -6.99 5.24
N ALA A 130 -0.99 -5.67 5.33
CA ALA A 130 -1.21 -4.81 4.18
C ALA A 130 0.04 -4.70 3.29
N ALA A 131 1.24 -4.74 3.86
CA ALA A 131 2.47 -4.85 3.07
C ALA A 131 2.55 -6.18 2.32
N ASN A 132 2.14 -7.28 2.95
CA ASN A 132 2.12 -8.61 2.34
C ASN A 132 0.89 -8.87 1.44
N ALA A 133 -0.09 -7.98 1.42
CA ALA A 133 -1.34 -8.14 0.68
C ALA A 133 -1.20 -7.93 -0.82
N ARG A 134 0.00 -7.65 -1.35
CA ARG A 134 0.22 -7.61 -2.80
C ARG A 134 -0.18 -8.92 -3.47
N TRP A 135 0.06 -10.05 -2.81
CA TRP A 135 -0.33 -11.37 -3.30
C TRP A 135 -1.35 -12.00 -2.35
N GLY A 136 -2.54 -12.28 -2.88
CA GLY A 136 -3.65 -12.84 -2.11
C GLY A 136 -4.22 -14.10 -2.74
N SER A 137 -4.54 -15.10 -1.92
CA SER A 137 -5.26 -16.30 -2.38
C SER A 137 -6.69 -15.95 -2.76
N LEU A 138 -7.04 -16.20 -4.03
CA LEU A 138 -8.40 -16.06 -4.52
C LEU A 138 -9.31 -17.15 -3.94
N TYR A 139 -8.76 -18.34 -3.70
CA TYR A 139 -9.53 -19.43 -3.08
C TYR A 139 -9.95 -19.04 -1.66
N ASP A 140 -9.02 -18.54 -0.83
CA ASP A 140 -9.32 -18.10 0.53
C ASP A 140 -10.30 -16.91 0.52
N ALA A 141 -10.12 -15.96 -0.41
CA ALA A 141 -11.00 -14.81 -0.54
C ALA A 141 -12.45 -15.24 -0.87
N PHE A 142 -12.65 -16.11 -1.85
CA PHE A 142 -13.98 -16.60 -2.22
C PHE A 142 -14.56 -17.56 -1.18
N TYR A 143 -13.74 -18.40 -0.56
CA TYR A 143 -14.21 -19.31 0.47
C TYR A 143 -14.64 -18.55 1.73
N GLY A 144 -13.82 -17.58 2.20
CA GLY A 144 -13.98 -16.92 3.49
C GLY A 144 -15.02 -15.81 3.53
N THR A 145 -15.39 -15.24 2.38
CA THR A 145 -16.33 -14.11 2.28
C THR A 145 -17.75 -14.58 1.95
N ASP A 146 -18.64 -13.64 1.66
CA ASP A 146 -20.01 -13.83 1.19
C ASP A 146 -20.15 -13.79 -0.34
N VAL A 147 -19.03 -13.63 -1.08
CA VAL A 147 -18.99 -13.69 -2.55
C VAL A 147 -19.63 -14.97 -3.08
N ILE A 148 -19.41 -16.09 -2.38
CA ILE A 148 -20.15 -17.32 -2.59
C ILE A 148 -21.21 -17.43 -1.48
N PRO A 149 -22.50 -17.42 -1.84
CA PRO A 149 -23.60 -17.61 -0.89
C PRO A 149 -23.42 -18.88 -0.04
N GLU A 150 -24.00 -18.87 1.15
CA GLU A 150 -23.92 -20.00 2.09
C GLU A 150 -25.13 -20.94 2.00
N ASP A 151 -26.08 -20.68 1.10
CA ASP A 151 -27.27 -21.53 0.92
C ASP A 151 -26.95 -22.87 0.24
N GLY A 152 -27.93 -23.78 0.23
CA GLY A 152 -27.85 -25.03 -0.52
C GLY A 152 -26.75 -26.01 -0.06
N GLY A 153 -26.26 -25.92 1.18
CA GLY A 153 -25.17 -26.76 1.69
C GLY A 153 -23.76 -26.20 1.45
N LEU A 154 -23.65 -24.90 1.17
CA LEU A 154 -22.40 -24.19 0.91
C LEU A 154 -21.93 -23.37 2.12
N GLU A 155 -22.43 -23.67 3.31
CA GLU A 155 -22.12 -22.95 4.55
C GLU A 155 -20.62 -23.07 4.89
N LYS A 156 -20.07 -21.99 5.47
CA LYS A 156 -18.78 -22.04 6.16
C LYS A 156 -18.94 -22.79 7.48
N GLY A 157 -17.85 -23.41 7.94
CA GLY A 157 -17.84 -24.15 9.20
C GLY A 157 -16.45 -24.19 9.81
N LEU A 158 -16.34 -24.89 10.94
CA LEU A 158 -15.05 -25.11 11.62
C LEU A 158 -14.13 -26.06 10.82
N THR A 159 -14.72 -26.91 10.00
CA THR A 159 -14.04 -27.83 9.08
C THR A 159 -14.27 -27.42 7.63
N PHE A 160 -13.41 -27.90 6.74
CA PHE A 160 -13.53 -27.65 5.31
C PHE A 160 -14.80 -28.30 4.74
N ASN A 161 -15.64 -27.48 4.10
CA ASN A 161 -16.81 -27.93 3.36
C ASN A 161 -16.40 -28.16 1.90
N ALA A 162 -16.27 -29.43 1.49
CA ALA A 162 -15.86 -29.80 0.13
C ALA A 162 -16.82 -29.27 -0.95
N ARG A 163 -18.12 -29.14 -0.64
CA ARG A 163 -19.12 -28.63 -1.59
C ARG A 163 -18.93 -27.14 -1.83
N ARG A 164 -18.67 -26.37 -0.77
CA ARG A 164 -18.25 -24.97 -0.88
C ARG A 164 -16.91 -24.84 -1.62
N GLY A 165 -15.95 -25.71 -1.31
CA GLY A 165 -14.66 -25.77 -2.02
C GLY A 165 -14.82 -25.98 -3.52
N ALA A 166 -15.69 -26.90 -3.95
CA ALA A 166 -15.97 -27.12 -5.36
C ALA A 166 -16.61 -25.88 -6.03
N ALA A 167 -17.51 -25.18 -5.32
CA ALA A 167 -18.08 -23.92 -5.80
C ALA A 167 -17.01 -22.81 -5.96
N VAL A 168 -16.05 -22.74 -5.04
CA VAL A 168 -14.88 -21.84 -5.16
C VAL A 168 -14.07 -22.17 -6.41
N VAL A 169 -13.68 -23.43 -6.58
CA VAL A 169 -12.88 -23.88 -7.74
C VAL A 169 -13.58 -23.54 -9.05
N ALA A 170 -14.89 -23.81 -9.15
CA ALA A 170 -15.67 -23.47 -10.35
C ALA A 170 -15.71 -21.96 -10.60
N ARG A 171 -15.90 -21.15 -9.55
CA ARG A 171 -15.92 -19.68 -9.68
C ARG A 171 -14.56 -19.12 -10.09
N VAL A 172 -13.46 -19.70 -9.61
CA VAL A 172 -12.11 -19.28 -10.01
C VAL A 172 -11.78 -19.71 -11.43
N ALA A 173 -12.18 -20.91 -11.86
CA ALA A 173 -12.03 -21.31 -13.26
C ALA A 173 -12.76 -20.36 -14.21
N ALA A 174 -14.00 -19.96 -13.87
CA ALA A 174 -14.73 -18.96 -14.64
C ALA A 174 -14.01 -17.59 -14.67
N PHE A 175 -13.38 -17.18 -13.57
CA PHE A 175 -12.54 -15.98 -13.56
C PHE A 175 -11.33 -16.11 -14.50
N LEU A 176 -10.67 -17.28 -14.53
CA LEU A 176 -9.55 -17.52 -15.45
C LEU A 176 -10.03 -17.51 -16.91
N ASP A 177 -11.20 -18.08 -17.21
CA ASP A 177 -11.79 -18.02 -18.55
C ASP A 177 -12.09 -16.59 -18.99
N ASP A 178 -12.52 -15.71 -18.07
CA ASP A 178 -12.75 -14.30 -18.36
C ASP A 178 -11.44 -13.52 -18.52
N ALA A 179 -10.44 -13.81 -17.68
CA ALA A 179 -9.23 -13.00 -17.55
C ALA A 179 -8.08 -13.42 -18.48
N VAL A 180 -7.95 -14.71 -18.78
CA VAL A 180 -6.83 -15.30 -19.54
C VAL A 180 -7.35 -16.50 -20.37
N PRO A 181 -8.31 -16.26 -21.29
CA PRO A 181 -9.09 -17.32 -21.92
C PRO A 181 -8.24 -18.34 -22.69
N LEU A 182 -8.70 -19.59 -22.73
CA LEU A 182 -8.19 -20.61 -23.65
C LEU A 182 -8.84 -20.45 -25.04
N THR A 183 -8.11 -20.81 -26.09
CA THR A 183 -8.61 -20.79 -27.48
C THR A 183 -9.80 -21.74 -27.66
N GLU A 184 -9.75 -22.88 -27.00
CA GLU A 184 -10.81 -23.87 -26.93
C GLU A 184 -10.97 -24.37 -25.48
N GLY A 185 -12.21 -24.60 -25.06
CA GLY A 185 -12.55 -25.16 -23.75
C GLY A 185 -12.52 -24.15 -22.61
N SER A 186 -12.63 -24.66 -21.39
CA SER A 186 -12.56 -23.87 -20.14
C SER A 186 -11.40 -24.34 -19.26
N HIS A 187 -10.84 -23.43 -18.47
CA HIS A 187 -9.88 -23.73 -17.41
C HIS A 187 -10.40 -24.81 -16.44
N ALA A 188 -11.73 -24.89 -16.23
CA ALA A 188 -12.37 -25.90 -15.38
C ALA A 188 -12.17 -27.33 -15.91
N GLU A 189 -11.97 -27.49 -17.22
CA GLU A 189 -11.85 -28.78 -17.91
C GLU A 189 -10.38 -29.20 -18.08
N VAL A 190 -9.43 -28.34 -17.72
CA VAL A 190 -8.00 -28.63 -17.88
C VAL A 190 -7.59 -29.74 -16.91
N SER A 191 -7.04 -30.83 -17.46
CA SER A 191 -6.48 -31.98 -16.75
C SER A 191 -4.96 -31.88 -16.54
N GLN A 192 -4.29 -31.09 -17.37
CA GLN A 192 -2.84 -30.86 -17.26
C GLN A 192 -2.44 -29.57 -17.95
N TYR A 193 -1.58 -28.79 -17.29
CA TYR A 193 -0.77 -27.77 -17.95
C TYR A 193 0.62 -28.32 -18.26
N ALA A 194 1.20 -27.90 -19.38
CA ALA A 194 2.54 -28.30 -19.82
C ALA A 194 3.28 -27.13 -20.45
N LEU A 195 4.60 -27.10 -20.27
CA LEU A 195 5.48 -26.17 -20.98
C LEU A 195 5.77 -26.73 -22.38
N VAL A 196 5.73 -25.86 -23.38
CA VAL A 196 6.08 -26.20 -24.76
C VAL A 196 7.20 -25.28 -25.22
N GLN A 197 8.32 -25.87 -25.65
CA GLN A 197 9.44 -25.11 -26.19
C GLN A 197 9.12 -24.61 -27.61
N PHE A 198 9.25 -23.31 -27.82
CA PHE A 198 9.18 -22.67 -29.13
C PHE A 198 10.47 -21.91 -29.39
N ASN A 199 11.41 -22.50 -30.13
CA ASN A 199 12.70 -21.89 -30.50
C ASN A 199 13.41 -21.20 -29.31
N ASP A 200 13.18 -19.89 -29.13
CA ASP A 200 13.78 -18.99 -28.16
C ASP A 200 12.96 -18.75 -26.87
N HIS A 201 11.75 -19.30 -26.75
CA HIS A 201 10.88 -19.12 -25.59
C HIS A 201 10.08 -20.38 -25.22
N MET A 202 9.50 -20.35 -24.01
CA MET A 202 8.53 -21.31 -23.52
C MET A 202 7.12 -20.76 -23.70
N GLY A 203 6.21 -21.59 -24.21
CA GLY A 203 4.79 -21.35 -24.19
C GLY A 203 4.07 -22.29 -23.21
N LEU A 204 2.79 -21.98 -22.97
CA LEU A 204 1.91 -22.76 -22.11
C LEU A 204 0.90 -23.53 -22.96
N SER A 205 0.77 -24.82 -22.68
CA SER A 205 -0.22 -25.72 -23.26
C SER A 205 -1.13 -26.26 -22.17
N ALA A 206 -2.41 -26.40 -22.47
CA ALA A 206 -3.40 -27.00 -21.58
C ALA A 206 -4.07 -28.20 -22.27
N THR A 207 -4.11 -29.34 -21.58
CA THR A 207 -4.82 -30.55 -22.04
C THR A 207 -6.18 -30.61 -21.36
N LEU A 208 -7.25 -30.63 -22.14
CA LEU A 208 -8.63 -30.74 -21.66
C LEU A 208 -8.97 -32.17 -21.25
N ALA A 209 -10.10 -32.35 -20.53
CA ALA A 209 -10.54 -33.66 -20.04
C ALA A 209 -10.84 -34.68 -21.15
N ASP A 210 -11.16 -34.21 -22.37
CA ASP A 210 -11.38 -35.04 -23.55
C ASP A 210 -10.09 -35.39 -24.31
N GLY A 211 -8.94 -34.95 -23.81
CA GLY A 211 -7.61 -35.19 -24.38
C GLY A 211 -7.18 -34.21 -25.47
N ARG A 212 -8.01 -33.24 -25.86
CA ARG A 212 -7.59 -32.16 -26.75
C ARG A 212 -6.57 -31.26 -26.07
N THR A 213 -5.67 -30.70 -26.85
CA THR A 213 -4.68 -29.73 -26.39
C THR A 213 -5.00 -28.35 -26.95
N THR A 214 -4.94 -27.34 -26.10
CA THR A 214 -5.24 -25.94 -26.38
C THR A 214 -4.16 -25.03 -25.78
N GLY A 215 -4.24 -23.74 -26.06
CA GLY A 215 -3.40 -22.70 -25.45
C GLY A 215 -4.23 -21.47 -25.10
N LEU A 216 -3.59 -20.47 -24.49
CA LEU A 216 -4.20 -19.16 -24.26
C LEU A 216 -4.58 -18.50 -25.59
N VAL A 217 -5.66 -17.71 -25.60
CA VAL A 217 -6.05 -16.87 -26.75
C VAL A 217 -4.94 -15.88 -27.07
N ASP A 218 -4.36 -15.25 -26.04
CA ASP A 218 -3.14 -14.45 -26.15
C ASP A 218 -1.98 -15.17 -25.45
N PRO A 219 -1.07 -15.81 -26.21
CA PRO A 219 0.12 -16.46 -25.64
C PRO A 219 1.04 -15.52 -24.85
N ALA A 220 0.98 -14.21 -25.09
CA ALA A 220 1.80 -13.22 -24.38
C ALA A 220 1.39 -13.05 -22.91
N GLU A 221 0.20 -13.50 -22.52
CA GLU A 221 -0.25 -13.52 -21.13
C GLU A 221 0.60 -14.47 -20.27
N PHE A 222 1.25 -15.49 -20.86
CA PHE A 222 2.17 -16.37 -20.14
C PHE A 222 3.56 -15.73 -19.99
N VAL A 223 3.91 -15.32 -18.75
CA VAL A 223 5.13 -14.54 -18.49
C VAL A 223 6.21 -15.30 -17.72
N GLY A 224 5.85 -16.38 -17.02
CA GLY A 224 6.81 -17.18 -16.29
C GLY A 224 6.21 -18.41 -15.60
N TYR A 225 7.08 -19.19 -14.98
CA TYR A 225 6.71 -20.43 -14.31
C TYR A 225 7.75 -20.80 -13.26
N SER A 226 7.40 -21.74 -12.37
CA SER A 226 8.35 -22.44 -11.52
C SER A 226 8.13 -23.94 -11.62
N GLU A 227 9.21 -24.70 -11.45
CA GLU A 227 9.18 -26.15 -11.38
C GLU A 227 9.69 -26.62 -10.02
N GLN A 228 9.11 -27.70 -9.50
CA GLN A 228 9.58 -28.43 -8.35
C GLN A 228 9.72 -29.89 -8.75
N GLU A 229 10.91 -30.47 -8.54
CA GLU A 229 11.22 -31.86 -8.91
C GLU A 229 10.92 -32.20 -10.38
N GLY A 230 11.10 -31.23 -11.28
CA GLY A 230 10.85 -31.39 -12.72
C GLY A 230 9.37 -31.36 -13.12
N GLN A 231 8.48 -30.96 -12.22
CA GLN A 231 7.07 -30.72 -12.50
C GLN A 231 6.72 -29.26 -12.27
N ILE A 232 5.83 -28.71 -13.11
CA ILE A 232 5.35 -27.33 -12.96
C ILE A 232 4.62 -27.19 -11.63
N SER A 233 5.08 -26.26 -10.79
CA SER A 233 4.49 -25.94 -9.48
C SER A 233 3.79 -24.58 -9.48
N SER A 234 4.13 -23.70 -10.43
CA SER A 234 3.51 -22.38 -10.60
C SER A 234 3.51 -21.98 -12.07
N ILE A 235 2.41 -21.35 -12.49
CA ILE A 235 2.24 -20.72 -13.81
C ILE A 235 1.89 -19.26 -13.56
N VAL A 236 2.74 -18.35 -14.05
CA VAL A 236 2.57 -16.91 -13.90
C VAL A 236 2.03 -16.34 -15.20
N LEU A 237 0.84 -15.79 -15.10
CA LEU A 237 0.12 -15.10 -16.16
C LEU A 237 0.06 -13.60 -15.87
N ARG A 238 -0.21 -12.79 -16.89
CA ARG A 238 -0.41 -11.34 -16.76
C ARG A 238 -1.53 -10.86 -17.67
N ASN A 239 -2.52 -10.20 -17.07
CA ASN A 239 -3.61 -9.54 -17.79
C ASN A 239 -3.79 -8.11 -17.25
N ASN A 240 -4.02 -7.13 -18.13
CA ASN A 240 -4.22 -5.71 -17.78
C ASN A 240 -3.13 -5.14 -16.86
N GLY A 241 -1.90 -5.63 -16.98
CA GLY A 241 -0.77 -5.19 -16.19
C GLY A 241 -0.58 -5.91 -14.86
N LEU A 242 -1.57 -6.66 -14.35
CA LEU A 242 -1.55 -7.41 -13.10
C LEU A 242 -1.26 -8.89 -13.31
N HIS A 243 -0.59 -9.50 -12.34
CA HIS A 243 -0.21 -10.91 -12.42
C HIS A 243 -1.20 -11.86 -11.74
N ILE A 244 -1.29 -13.07 -12.28
CA ILE A 244 -2.05 -14.21 -11.76
C ILE A 244 -1.08 -15.39 -11.65
N ASP A 245 -0.98 -16.01 -10.48
CA ASP A 245 -0.09 -17.15 -10.24
C ASP A 245 -0.93 -18.40 -9.87
N ILE A 246 -1.02 -19.34 -10.81
CA ILE A 246 -1.73 -20.61 -10.64
C ILE A 246 -0.78 -21.61 -9.98
N LEU A 247 -1.10 -22.03 -8.75
CA LEU A 247 -0.29 -22.95 -7.98
C LEU A 247 -0.75 -24.39 -8.18
N ILE A 248 0.15 -25.27 -8.59
CA ILE A 248 -0.13 -26.68 -8.87
C ILE A 248 0.58 -27.55 -7.82
N ASP A 249 -0.19 -28.41 -7.17
CA ASP A 249 0.28 -29.33 -6.13
C ASP A 249 -0.74 -30.45 -5.97
N ARG A 250 -0.54 -31.56 -6.71
CA ARG A 250 -1.50 -32.66 -6.77
C ARG A 250 -1.69 -33.41 -5.45
N ASP A 251 -0.74 -33.29 -4.52
CA ASP A 251 -0.82 -33.93 -3.21
C ASP A 251 -1.68 -33.11 -2.22
N HIS A 252 -1.90 -31.82 -2.51
CA HIS A 252 -2.69 -30.94 -1.67
C HIS A 252 -4.18 -31.36 -1.64
N PRO A 253 -4.86 -31.39 -0.47
CA PRO A 253 -6.25 -31.83 -0.38
C PRO A 253 -7.23 -31.04 -1.27
N VAL A 254 -7.02 -29.72 -1.40
CA VAL A 254 -7.87 -28.85 -2.25
C VAL A 254 -7.62 -29.10 -3.73
N ALA A 255 -6.41 -29.48 -4.13
CA ALA A 255 -6.07 -29.71 -5.53
C ALA A 255 -6.86 -30.85 -6.16
N LYS A 256 -7.35 -31.80 -5.34
CA LYS A 256 -8.22 -32.90 -5.77
C LYS A 256 -9.57 -32.43 -6.31
N LEU A 257 -9.96 -31.18 -6.05
CA LEU A 257 -11.20 -30.59 -6.54
C LEU A 257 -11.06 -30.04 -7.98
N HIS A 258 -9.84 -29.91 -8.50
CA HIS A 258 -9.59 -29.43 -9.86
C HIS A 258 -8.82 -30.50 -10.66
N PRO A 259 -9.23 -30.86 -11.90
CA PRO A 259 -8.58 -31.95 -12.65
C PRO A 259 -7.07 -31.74 -12.89
N ALA A 260 -6.65 -30.50 -13.17
CA ALA A 260 -5.22 -30.14 -13.29
C ALA A 260 -4.40 -30.18 -11.99
N GLY A 261 -5.02 -30.37 -10.82
CA GLY A 261 -4.30 -30.31 -9.54
C GLY A 261 -3.96 -28.89 -9.07
N ILE A 262 -4.79 -27.91 -9.42
CA ILE A 262 -4.64 -26.53 -8.95
C ILE A 262 -4.99 -26.48 -7.46
N ARG A 263 -4.02 -26.15 -6.60
CA ARG A 263 -4.25 -26.00 -5.17
C ARG A 263 -4.80 -24.62 -4.79
N ASP A 264 -4.45 -23.59 -5.56
CA ASP A 264 -4.82 -22.20 -5.32
C ASP A 264 -4.49 -21.32 -6.55
N VAL A 265 -5.09 -20.14 -6.61
CA VAL A 265 -4.76 -19.07 -7.55
C VAL A 265 -4.46 -17.80 -6.76
N GLN A 266 -3.23 -17.29 -6.88
CA GLN A 266 -2.77 -16.09 -6.21
C GLN A 266 -2.90 -14.89 -7.16
N LEU A 267 -3.59 -13.84 -6.71
CA LEU A 267 -3.72 -12.60 -7.48
C LEU A 267 -2.76 -11.55 -6.95
N GLU A 268 -2.07 -10.88 -7.88
CA GLU A 268 -1.50 -9.58 -7.61
C GLU A 268 -2.65 -8.58 -7.41
N SER A 269 -2.72 -7.93 -6.25
CA SER A 269 -3.89 -7.18 -5.80
C SER A 269 -3.51 -5.82 -5.20
N ALA A 270 -3.17 -5.74 -3.91
CA ALA A 270 -2.76 -4.49 -3.29
C ALA A 270 -1.38 -4.05 -3.83
N VAL A 271 -1.38 -3.40 -5.00
CA VAL A 271 -0.16 -2.91 -5.65
C VAL A 271 0.47 -1.78 -4.86
N THR A 272 -0.36 -0.98 -4.19
CA THR A 272 0.07 0.07 -3.28
C THR A 272 -0.68 0.01 -1.95
N THR A 273 -0.04 0.48 -0.88
CA THR A 273 -0.61 0.56 0.47
C THR A 273 -0.21 1.89 1.09
N ILE A 274 -1.18 2.63 1.60
CA ILE A 274 -0.97 3.80 2.45
C ILE A 274 -0.83 3.34 3.90
N MET A 275 0.37 3.50 4.46
CA MET A 275 0.68 3.38 5.87
C MET A 275 0.28 4.69 6.56
N ASP A 276 -0.83 4.64 7.29
CA ASP A 276 -1.52 5.84 7.73
C ASP A 276 -1.09 6.30 9.13
N CYS A 277 -0.65 7.55 9.23
CA CYS A 277 -0.35 8.26 10.49
C CYS A 277 -1.47 9.23 10.91
N GLU A 278 -2.55 9.33 10.12
CA GLU A 278 -3.60 10.33 10.28
C GLU A 278 -4.94 9.67 10.72
N ASP A 279 -5.98 9.68 9.88
CA ASP A 279 -7.36 9.46 10.32
C ASP A 279 -7.66 8.07 10.91
N SER A 280 -6.87 7.04 10.61
CA SER A 280 -7.05 5.70 11.17
C SER A 280 -6.24 5.45 12.46
N VAL A 281 -5.49 6.44 12.93
CA VAL A 281 -4.63 6.37 14.12
C VAL A 281 -5.05 7.44 15.14
N ALA A 282 -5.07 7.06 16.42
CA ALA A 282 -5.07 8.03 17.51
C ALA A 282 -3.63 8.15 18.02
N ALA A 283 -2.97 9.26 17.71
CA ALA A 283 -1.63 9.56 18.19
C ALA A 283 -1.54 11.00 18.68
N VAL A 284 -1.62 11.19 20.00
CA VAL A 284 -1.83 12.52 20.60
C VAL A 284 -0.62 13.05 21.36
N ASP A 285 0.37 12.20 21.62
CA ASP A 285 1.58 12.55 22.37
C ASP A 285 2.85 11.92 21.77
N ALA A 286 4.00 12.22 22.38
CA ALA A 286 5.28 11.70 21.94
C ALA A 286 5.36 10.17 21.90
N GLN A 287 4.73 9.45 22.84
CA GLN A 287 4.79 7.98 22.88
C GLN A 287 4.00 7.37 21.71
N ASP A 288 2.81 7.89 21.45
CA ASP A 288 2.02 7.42 20.31
C ASP A 288 2.75 7.69 18.98
N LYS A 289 3.36 8.88 18.84
CA LYS A 289 4.14 9.21 17.64
C LYS A 289 5.37 8.32 17.50
N ILE A 290 6.07 7.99 18.59
CA ILE A 290 7.18 7.02 18.55
C ILE A 290 6.70 5.64 18.10
N GLN A 291 5.52 5.17 18.52
CA GLN A 291 4.96 3.90 18.06
C GLN A 291 4.67 3.91 16.55
N VAL A 292 4.08 5.01 16.04
CA VAL A 292 3.86 5.25 14.61
C VAL A 292 5.18 5.20 13.83
N TYR A 293 6.17 5.99 14.26
CA TYR A 293 7.48 6.05 13.59
C TYR A 293 8.27 4.75 13.71
N SER A 294 8.15 4.03 14.82
CA SER A 294 8.82 2.73 15.02
C SER A 294 8.33 1.68 14.04
N ASN A 295 7.02 1.64 13.78
CA ASN A 295 6.46 0.71 12.80
C ASN A 295 6.86 1.11 11.38
N TRP A 296 6.82 2.41 11.04
CA TRP A 296 7.32 2.91 9.75
C TRP A 296 8.81 2.58 9.55
N LEU A 297 9.63 2.72 10.59
CA LEU A 297 11.06 2.36 10.56
C LEU A 297 11.26 0.87 10.32
N GLY A 298 10.51 0.02 11.02
CA GLY A 298 10.57 -1.43 10.80
C GLY A 298 10.19 -1.82 9.36
N LEU A 299 9.22 -1.12 8.75
CA LEU A 299 8.85 -1.32 7.35
C LEU A 299 9.97 -0.90 6.39
N MET A 300 10.55 0.30 6.59
CA MET A 300 11.61 0.85 5.74
C MET A 300 12.96 0.14 5.90
N GLN A 301 13.18 -0.59 7.00
CA GLN A 301 14.34 -1.47 7.17
C GLN A 301 14.05 -2.92 6.75
N GLY A 302 12.80 -3.26 6.48
CA GLY A 302 12.39 -4.65 6.22
C GLY A 302 12.49 -5.57 7.45
N SER A 303 12.53 -5.00 8.66
CA SER A 303 12.77 -5.69 9.93
C SER A 303 11.51 -5.86 10.79
N LEU A 304 10.39 -5.23 10.42
CA LEU A 304 9.14 -5.35 11.17
C LEU A 304 8.70 -6.81 11.26
N SER A 305 8.49 -7.29 12.49
CA SER A 305 7.86 -8.58 12.76
C SER A 305 6.89 -8.46 13.93
N GLU A 306 5.89 -9.34 13.95
CA GLU A 306 4.87 -9.38 14.99
C GLU A 306 4.58 -10.84 15.37
N ARG A 307 4.55 -11.14 16.67
CA ARG A 307 4.23 -12.47 17.20
C ARG A 307 2.84 -12.47 17.83
N PHE A 308 1.95 -13.33 17.34
CA PHE A 308 0.60 -13.49 17.88
C PHE A 308 0.18 -14.96 17.94
N TYR A 309 -0.91 -15.28 18.63
CA TYR A 309 -1.41 -16.65 18.75
C TYR A 309 -2.56 -16.92 17.78
N LYS A 310 -2.45 -18.00 16.99
CA LYS A 310 -3.52 -18.52 16.13
C LYS A 310 -3.78 -19.97 16.49
N ARG A 311 -5.02 -20.31 16.88
CA ARG A 311 -5.40 -21.67 17.33
C ARG A 311 -4.49 -22.20 18.46
N GLY A 312 -4.10 -21.33 19.40
CA GLY A 312 -3.23 -21.68 20.53
C GLY A 312 -1.75 -21.83 20.20
N GLN A 313 -1.34 -21.68 18.93
CA GLN A 313 0.07 -21.75 18.52
C GLN A 313 0.62 -20.34 18.25
N PRO A 314 1.87 -20.05 18.66
CA PRO A 314 2.53 -18.80 18.31
C PRO A 314 2.84 -18.78 16.81
N VAL A 315 2.50 -17.69 16.16
CA VAL A 315 2.82 -17.40 14.77
C VAL A 315 3.61 -16.10 14.75
N GLU A 316 4.79 -16.14 14.14
CA GLU A 316 5.55 -14.94 13.81
C GLU A 316 5.24 -14.54 12.37
N ARG A 317 4.97 -13.26 12.16
CA ARG A 317 4.74 -12.67 10.85
C ARG A 317 5.80 -11.62 10.58
N ALA A 318 6.38 -11.66 9.38
CA ALA A 318 7.32 -10.68 8.88
C ALA A 318 6.97 -10.34 7.43
N LEU A 319 7.69 -9.38 6.84
CA LEU A 319 7.56 -9.02 5.44
C LEU A 319 7.96 -10.18 4.51
N ASN A 320 7.13 -10.44 3.50
CA ASN A 320 7.37 -11.48 2.50
C ASN A 320 8.56 -11.09 1.60
N PRO A 321 9.39 -12.05 1.17
CA PRO A 321 10.41 -11.80 0.15
C PRO A 321 9.77 -11.57 -1.23
N ASP A 322 10.59 -11.16 -2.21
CA ASP A 322 10.17 -11.16 -3.62
C ASP A 322 9.92 -12.58 -4.13
N ARG A 323 9.09 -12.67 -5.17
CA ARG A 323 8.69 -13.94 -5.78
C ARG A 323 9.53 -14.17 -7.02
N ASP A 324 10.29 -15.25 -7.02
CA ASP A 324 11.23 -15.60 -8.08
C ASP A 324 10.67 -16.73 -8.94
N TYR A 325 10.80 -16.57 -10.26
CA TYR A 325 10.30 -17.46 -11.30
C TYR A 325 11.32 -17.57 -12.44
N THR A 326 11.12 -18.57 -13.30
CA THR A 326 11.74 -18.60 -14.63
C THR A 326 10.85 -17.82 -15.59
N SER A 327 11.41 -16.90 -16.36
CA SER A 327 10.64 -16.18 -17.38
C SER A 327 10.28 -17.10 -18.54
N SER A 328 9.11 -16.89 -19.16
CA SER A 328 8.73 -17.58 -20.40
C SER A 328 9.73 -17.30 -21.54
N ARG A 329 10.50 -16.20 -21.49
CA ARG A 329 11.58 -15.90 -22.45
C ARG A 329 12.96 -16.42 -22.02
N GLY A 330 13.01 -17.26 -20.99
CA GLY A 330 14.25 -17.70 -20.35
C GLY A 330 14.83 -16.68 -19.38
N GLY A 331 15.69 -17.15 -18.47
CA GLY A 331 16.26 -16.32 -17.41
C GLY A 331 15.33 -16.12 -16.21
N LYS A 332 15.71 -15.20 -15.31
CA LYS A 332 15.01 -14.95 -14.04
C LYS A 332 13.94 -13.87 -14.20
N LEU A 333 12.72 -14.17 -13.76
CA LEU A 333 11.66 -13.19 -13.50
C LEU A 333 11.53 -13.02 -11.98
N SER A 334 11.65 -11.79 -11.48
CA SER A 334 11.46 -11.48 -10.05
C SER A 334 10.35 -10.45 -9.92
N LEU A 335 9.29 -10.81 -9.21
CA LEU A 335 8.13 -9.94 -8.96
C LEU A 335 8.16 -9.48 -7.50
N PRO A 336 7.85 -8.20 -7.21
CA PRO A 336 7.89 -7.77 -5.83
C PRO A 336 6.83 -8.50 -5.01
N GLY A 337 7.23 -9.01 -3.84
CA GLY A 337 6.35 -9.79 -2.98
C GLY A 337 5.47 -8.95 -2.04
N ARG A 338 5.65 -7.62 -2.08
CA ARG A 338 5.05 -6.66 -1.15
C ARG A 338 4.46 -5.49 -1.90
N SER A 339 3.44 -4.90 -1.30
CA SER A 339 2.79 -3.68 -1.77
C SER A 339 3.77 -2.51 -1.70
N LEU A 340 3.74 -1.63 -2.71
CA LEU A 340 4.50 -0.38 -2.65
C LEU A 340 3.90 0.51 -1.57
N MET A 341 4.71 0.83 -0.56
CA MET A 341 4.25 1.55 0.62
C MET A 341 4.40 3.06 0.42
N LEU A 342 3.29 3.77 0.62
CA LEU A 342 3.21 5.21 0.82
C LEU A 342 3.02 5.47 2.32
N VAL A 343 3.40 6.65 2.79
CA VAL A 343 3.08 7.11 4.15
C VAL A 343 2.11 8.28 4.08
N ARG A 344 1.02 8.25 4.85
CA ARG A 344 0.12 9.40 4.97
C ARG A 344 0.46 10.17 6.24
N ASN A 345 1.07 11.33 6.05
CA ASN A 345 1.36 12.27 7.13
C ASN A 345 0.08 13.01 7.52
N VAL A 346 0.05 13.61 8.70
CA VAL A 346 -1.04 14.51 9.07
C VAL A 346 -1.03 15.79 8.22
N GLY A 347 -2.18 16.46 8.15
CA GLY A 347 -2.35 17.74 7.45
C GLY A 347 -1.66 18.93 8.12
N HIS A 348 -2.15 20.14 7.86
CA HIS A 348 -1.55 21.39 8.36
C HIS A 348 -2.01 21.81 9.76
N LEU A 349 -3.13 21.25 10.24
CA LEU A 349 -3.90 21.80 11.36
C LEU A 349 -3.25 21.60 12.74
N MET A 350 -2.88 20.36 13.06
CA MET A 350 -2.52 19.99 14.44
C MET A 350 -1.09 20.40 14.78
N THR A 351 -0.89 20.76 16.04
CA THR A 351 0.42 20.86 16.68
C THR A 351 0.60 19.69 17.64
N ASN A 352 1.84 19.41 18.06
CA ASN A 352 2.12 18.35 19.00
C ASN A 352 3.24 18.76 19.96
N ASP A 353 3.05 18.53 21.25
CA ASP A 353 3.99 18.90 22.30
C ASP A 353 5.22 17.98 22.38
N ALA A 354 5.32 16.94 21.54
CA ALA A 354 6.52 16.13 21.41
C ALA A 354 7.76 16.98 21.09
N ILE A 355 7.58 18.13 20.42
CA ILE A 355 8.66 19.10 20.15
C ILE A 355 8.12 20.51 20.36
N LEU A 356 8.87 21.34 21.09
CA LEU A 356 8.62 22.77 21.20
C LEU A 356 9.70 23.58 20.46
N ASP A 357 9.33 24.75 19.96
CA ASP A 357 10.25 25.74 19.38
C ASP A 357 11.03 26.52 20.47
N GLN A 358 11.91 27.45 20.05
CA GLN A 358 12.70 28.28 20.97
C GLN A 358 11.83 29.18 21.88
N ALA A 359 10.63 29.54 21.43
CA ALA A 359 9.68 30.33 22.18
C ALA A 359 8.80 29.48 23.10
N GLY A 360 8.93 28.15 23.05
CA GLY A 360 8.16 27.21 23.86
C GLY A 360 6.80 26.85 23.27
N HIS A 361 6.52 27.19 22.01
CA HIS A 361 5.29 26.77 21.34
C HIS A 361 5.42 25.36 20.76
N GLU A 362 4.32 24.61 20.73
CA GLU A 362 4.25 23.35 19.99
C GLU A 362 4.49 23.60 18.49
N ILE A 363 5.23 22.68 17.86
CA ILE A 363 5.46 22.75 16.41
C ILE A 363 4.29 22.12 15.65
N PRO A 364 4.06 22.51 14.37
CA PRO A 364 3.11 21.81 13.52
C PRO A 364 3.45 20.34 13.33
N GLU A 365 2.50 19.45 13.63
CA GLU A 365 2.69 18.01 13.55
C GLU A 365 2.96 17.55 12.12
N GLY A 366 2.35 18.20 11.11
CA GLY A 366 2.60 17.88 9.71
C GLY A 366 4.03 18.18 9.23
N ILE A 367 4.73 19.13 9.87
CA ILE A 367 6.16 19.40 9.62
C ILE A 367 7.01 18.32 10.31
N MET A 368 6.65 17.96 11.55
CA MET A 368 7.31 16.89 12.29
C MET A 368 7.24 15.56 11.54
N ASP A 369 6.06 15.19 11.04
CA ASP A 369 5.85 13.99 10.23
C ASP A 369 6.72 14.03 8.97
N ALA A 370 6.76 15.14 8.24
CA ALA A 370 7.56 15.26 7.03
C ALA A 370 9.05 15.02 7.30
N MET A 371 9.59 15.59 8.39
CA MET A 371 10.99 15.40 8.77
C MET A 371 11.29 13.95 9.16
N LEU A 372 10.43 13.33 9.98
CA LEU A 372 10.70 12.01 10.55
C LEU A 372 10.40 10.88 9.58
N THR A 373 9.28 10.94 8.85
CA THR A 373 8.93 9.92 7.86
C THR A 373 9.90 9.90 6.68
N ALA A 374 10.39 11.07 6.24
CA ALA A 374 11.42 11.17 5.21
C ALA A 374 12.78 10.67 5.71
N LEU A 375 13.21 11.04 6.93
CA LEU A 375 14.42 10.50 7.54
C LEU A 375 14.39 8.97 7.58
N ILE A 376 13.26 8.40 8.02
CA ILE A 376 13.08 6.96 8.12
C ILE A 376 13.08 6.29 6.74
N ALA A 377 12.46 6.91 5.73
CA ALA A 377 12.47 6.39 4.37
C ALA A 377 13.88 6.34 3.74
N MET A 378 14.85 7.09 4.27
CA MET A 378 16.24 7.00 3.83
C MET A 378 16.83 5.59 3.97
N HIS A 379 16.33 4.76 4.90
CA HIS A 379 16.78 3.37 5.03
C HIS A 379 16.51 2.56 3.77
N ASP A 380 15.36 2.78 3.12
CA ASP A 380 15.05 2.17 1.82
C ASP A 380 15.95 2.75 0.72
N LEU A 381 16.03 4.09 0.63
CA LEU A 381 16.79 4.77 -0.42
C LEU A 381 18.30 4.47 -0.39
N ARG A 382 18.87 4.25 0.80
CA ARG A 382 20.29 3.90 0.98
C ARG A 382 20.56 2.41 0.77
N GLY A 383 19.53 1.59 0.58
CA GLY A 383 19.68 0.14 0.45
C GLY A 383 20.03 -0.55 1.77
N ASN A 384 19.76 0.09 2.92
CA ASN A 384 19.94 -0.49 4.25
C ASN A 384 18.71 -1.31 4.69
N SER A 385 17.77 -1.55 3.78
CA SER A 385 16.61 -2.38 4.00
C SER A 385 16.87 -3.81 3.57
N ARG A 386 16.34 -4.78 4.33
CA ARG A 386 16.27 -6.18 3.90
C ARG A 386 15.46 -6.33 2.60
N TYR A 387 14.44 -5.48 2.42
CA TYR A 387 13.56 -5.50 1.26
C TYR A 387 13.34 -4.10 0.73
N ARG A 388 13.65 -3.88 -0.54
CA ARG A 388 13.44 -2.58 -1.18
C ARG A 388 11.95 -2.30 -1.34
N ASN A 389 11.53 -1.08 -1.00
CA ASN A 389 10.19 -0.55 -1.24
C ASN A 389 10.15 0.12 -2.62
N SER A 390 10.89 1.22 -2.79
CA SER A 390 10.96 1.98 -4.04
C SER A 390 12.13 1.54 -4.90
N ARG A 391 11.85 1.14 -6.15
CA ARG A 391 12.89 0.77 -7.13
C ARG A 391 13.32 1.96 -7.97
N SER A 392 12.55 3.03 -7.94
CA SER A 392 12.79 4.31 -8.63
C SER A 392 13.62 5.32 -7.82
N GLY A 393 13.78 5.11 -6.51
CA GLY A 393 14.52 6.04 -5.65
C GLY A 393 13.67 7.19 -5.10
N SER A 394 12.34 7.08 -5.17
CA SER A 394 11.39 8.04 -4.60
C SER A 394 10.75 7.60 -3.30
N VAL A 395 10.32 8.58 -2.50
CA VAL A 395 9.51 8.41 -1.28
C VAL A 395 8.14 9.00 -1.55
N TYR A 396 7.09 8.27 -1.17
CA TYR A 396 5.71 8.65 -1.48
C TYR A 396 4.98 9.08 -0.20
N ILE A 397 4.68 10.38 -0.11
CA ILE A 397 3.99 10.98 1.03
C ILE A 397 2.61 11.46 0.57
N VAL A 398 1.55 10.91 1.17
CA VAL A 398 0.19 11.41 1.00
C VAL A 398 0.00 12.59 1.96
N LYS A 399 -0.39 13.75 1.42
CA LYS A 399 -0.67 14.96 2.21
C LYS A 399 -2.17 15.26 2.22
N PRO A 400 -2.87 15.02 3.34
CA PRO A 400 -4.32 15.18 3.42
C PRO A 400 -4.73 16.60 3.83
N LYS A 401 -6.02 16.92 3.64
CA LYS A 401 -6.71 18.09 4.20
C LYS A 401 -6.05 19.44 3.87
N MET A 402 -5.60 19.60 2.63
CA MET A 402 -5.16 20.89 2.06
C MET A 402 -6.37 21.69 1.55
N HIS A 403 -6.32 23.02 1.69
CA HIS A 403 -7.38 23.95 1.34
C HIS A 403 -6.87 24.99 0.32
N GLY A 404 -7.00 24.65 -0.96
CA GLY A 404 -6.61 25.52 -2.07
C GLY A 404 -5.13 25.37 -2.46
N PRO A 405 -4.70 26.08 -3.53
CA PRO A 405 -3.38 25.88 -4.14
C PRO A 405 -2.19 26.53 -3.41
N GLU A 406 -2.45 27.34 -2.37
CA GLU A 406 -1.39 27.95 -1.55
C GLU A 406 -0.88 27.01 -0.45
N GLU A 407 -1.73 26.08 -0.02
CA GLU A 407 -1.37 24.98 0.88
C GLU A 407 -0.86 23.79 0.09
#